data_AF-A0A9D8J0E7-F1
#
_entry.id   AF-A0A9D8J0E7-F1
#
_cell.length_a   1.000
_cell.length_b   1.000
_cell.length_c   1.000
_cell.angle_alpha   90.00
_cell.angle_beta   90.00
_cell.angle_gamma   90.00
#
_symmetry.space_group_name_H-M   'P 1'
#
loop_
_entity.id
_entity.type
_entity.pdbx_description
1 polymer ?
#
loop_
_entity_poly.entity_id
_entity_poly.type
_entity_poly.pdbx_seq_one_letter_code
_entity_poly.pdbx_strand_id
1 'polypeptide(L)'
;MFQRMSHWDEKSIAKWEHTRSRGMKRFIWRKGILGWGGFMFLTMTPFNLFLRFGTHWPSPADFPIRFLLFSGILWMVAGCLFGFTTWALIERAYRKHRLGVDGNPAAS
;
A
#
# COMPACT_ATOMS: atom_id res chain seq x y z
N MET A 1 1.54 10.53 -4.44
CA MET A 1 2.51 9.44 -4.72
C MET A 1 2.35 8.85 -6.13
N PHE A 2 1.13 8.78 -6.69
CA PHE A 2 0.87 8.23 -8.05
C PHE A 2 1.18 9.19 -9.22
N GLN A 3 1.25 10.51 -9.01
CA GLN A 3 1.59 11.49 -10.04
C GLN A 3 3.07 11.46 -10.51
N ARG A 4 3.97 10.77 -9.79
CA ARG A 4 5.41 10.72 -10.09
C ARG A 4 5.81 9.51 -10.96
N MET A 5 4.88 8.95 -11.73
CA MET A 5 5.16 7.82 -12.63
C MET A 5 5.27 8.22 -14.11
N SER A 6 4.99 9.49 -14.46
CA SER A 6 5.19 9.96 -15.84
C SER A 6 6.64 10.38 -16.13
N HIS A 7 7.37 10.89 -15.14
CA HIS A 7 8.79 11.24 -15.25
C HIS A 7 9.67 10.24 -14.50
N TRP A 8 10.34 9.38 -15.27
CA TRP A 8 11.37 8.47 -14.76
C TRP A 8 12.72 9.19 -14.73
N ASP A 9 13.02 9.84 -13.61
CA ASP A 9 14.39 10.34 -13.35
C ASP A 9 15.31 9.18 -12.93
N GLU A 10 16.61 9.31 -13.18
CA GLU A 10 17.64 8.35 -12.71
C GLU A 10 17.53 8.07 -11.20
N LYS A 11 17.23 9.11 -10.40
CA LYS A 11 17.01 8.97 -8.95
C LYS A 11 15.79 8.12 -8.61
N SER A 12 14.74 8.18 -9.42
CA SER A 12 13.51 7.39 -9.25
C SER A 12 13.73 5.94 -9.67
N ILE A 13 14.51 5.73 -10.75
CA ILE A 13 14.96 4.41 -11.22
C ILE A 13 15.82 3.72 -10.14
N ALA A 14 16.88 4.38 -9.66
CA ALA A 14 17.77 3.82 -8.63
C ALA A 14 17.01 3.50 -7.33
N LYS A 15 16.06 4.36 -6.93
CA LYS A 15 15.19 4.08 -5.77
C LYS A 15 14.28 2.87 -6.01
N TRP A 16 13.72 2.73 -7.21
CA TRP A 16 12.89 1.58 -7.54
C TRP A 16 13.72 0.29 -7.58
N GLU A 17 14.91 0.30 -8.17
CA GLU A 17 15.83 -0.85 -8.20
C GLU A 17 16.27 -1.29 -6.80
N HIS A 18 16.61 -0.34 -5.93
CA HIS A 18 16.91 -0.63 -4.52
C HIS A 18 15.68 -1.15 -3.75
N THR A 19 14.48 -0.71 -4.12
CA THR A 19 13.23 -1.24 -3.53
C THR A 19 12.92 -2.64 -4.07
N ARG A 20 13.20 -2.88 -5.36
CA ARG A 20 13.04 -4.15 -6.04
C ARG A 20 13.98 -5.22 -5.51
N SER A 21 15.24 -4.87 -5.26
CA SER A 21 16.25 -5.79 -4.71
C SER A 21 15.89 -6.31 -3.32
N ARG A 22 15.13 -5.53 -2.54
CA ARG A 22 14.59 -5.94 -1.23
C ARG A 22 13.40 -6.89 -1.30
N GLY A 23 12.84 -7.10 -2.49
CA GLY A 23 11.78 -8.07 -2.76
C GLY A 23 10.35 -7.57 -2.56
N MET A 24 9.44 -8.11 -3.37
CA MET A 24 8.02 -7.75 -3.43
C MET A 24 7.29 -7.98 -2.10
N LYS A 25 7.54 -9.12 -1.44
CA LYS A 25 6.87 -9.47 -0.17
C LYS A 25 7.12 -8.42 0.91
N ARG A 26 8.36 -7.93 1.02
CA ARG A 26 8.76 -6.92 2.02
C ARG A 26 8.14 -5.55 1.74
N PHE A 27 7.99 -5.20 0.47
CA PHE A 27 7.27 -4.00 0.05
C PHE A 27 5.80 -4.08 0.42
N ILE A 28 5.11 -5.17 0.07
CA ILE A 28 3.68 -5.35 0.38
C ILE A 28 3.46 -5.31 1.90
N TRP A 29 4.31 -5.99 2.68
CA TRP A 29 4.20 -5.98 4.14
C TRP A 29 4.43 -4.59 4.75
N ARG A 30 5.50 -3.87 4.39
CA ARG A 30 5.79 -2.54 4.99
C ARG A 30 4.88 -1.44 4.46
N LYS A 31 4.69 -1.34 3.14
CA LYS A 31 3.96 -0.23 2.50
C LYS A 31 2.46 -0.51 2.44
N GLY A 32 2.06 -1.73 2.10
CA GLY A 32 0.66 -2.12 1.96
C GLY A 32 0.00 -2.41 3.32
N ILE A 33 0.49 -3.44 4.02
CA ILE A 33 -0.15 -3.93 5.25
C ILE A 33 0.15 -3.02 6.44
N LEU A 34 1.42 -2.87 6.85
CA LEU A 34 1.76 -2.05 8.03
C LEU A 34 1.57 -0.55 7.79
N GLY A 35 1.87 -0.07 6.59
CA GLY A 35 1.73 1.33 6.23
C GLY A 35 0.27 1.71 6.06
N TRP A 36 -0.34 1.27 4.97
CA TRP A 36 -1.70 1.68 4.61
C TRP A 36 -2.79 0.96 5.42
N GLY A 37 -2.72 -0.37 5.50
CA GLY A 37 -3.71 -1.18 6.23
C GLY A 37 -3.70 -0.89 7.74
N GLY A 38 -2.51 -0.77 8.34
CA GLY A 38 -2.33 -0.44 9.75
C GLY A 38 -2.82 0.97 10.07
N PHE A 39 -2.49 1.95 9.24
CA PHE A 39 -3.01 3.32 9.40
C PHE A 39 -4.53 3.39 9.26
N MET A 40 -5.11 2.69 8.28
CA MET A 40 -6.56 2.63 8.11
C MET A 40 -7.24 1.92 9.28
N PHE A 41 -6.68 0.81 9.77
CA PHE A 41 -7.21 0.14 10.95
C PHE A 41 -7.16 1.06 12.19
N LEU A 42 -6.03 1.76 12.41
CA LEU A 42 -5.85 2.63 13.56
C LEU A 42 -6.75 3.88 13.52
N THR A 43 -7.10 4.37 12.33
CA THR A 43 -7.97 5.55 12.18
C THR A 43 -9.45 5.19 12.09
N MET A 44 -9.79 4.16 11.30
CA MET A 44 -11.18 3.75 11.09
C MET A 44 -11.75 3.05 12.32
N THR A 45 -10.96 2.29 13.07
CA THR A 45 -11.46 1.60 14.28
C THR A 45 -12.03 2.58 15.32
N PRO A 46 -11.28 3.59 15.81
CA PRO A 46 -11.81 4.56 16.77
C PRO A 46 -12.89 5.43 16.14
N PHE A 47 -12.79 5.77 14.85
CA PHE A 47 -13.82 6.54 14.14
C PHE A 47 -15.16 5.78 14.08
N ASN A 48 -15.15 4.48 13.76
CA ASN A 48 -16.35 3.66 13.72
C ASN A 48 -16.92 3.44 15.11
N LEU A 49 -16.05 3.27 16.12
CA LEU A 49 -16.46 3.17 17.52
C LEU A 49 -17.14 4.46 17.99
N PHE A 50 -16.58 5.62 17.62
CA PHE A 50 -17.15 6.93 17.89
C PHE A 50 -18.48 7.15 17.17
N LEU A 51 -18.60 6.75 15.90
CA LEU A 51 -19.87 6.85 15.16
C LEU A 51 -20.97 5.95 15.76
N ARG A 52 -20.59 4.77 16.27
CA ARG A 52 -21.57 3.77 16.72
C ARG A 52 -22.02 3.97 18.17
N PHE A 53 -21.16 4.50 19.03
CA PHE A 53 -21.43 4.67 20.46
C PHE A 53 -21.39 6.14 20.94
N GLY A 54 -20.98 7.08 20.08
CA GLY A 54 -20.86 8.49 20.44
C GLY A 54 -19.87 8.71 21.59
N THR A 55 -20.28 9.47 22.60
CA THR A 55 -19.55 9.70 23.85
C THR A 55 -19.74 8.60 24.90
N HIS A 56 -20.66 7.65 24.68
CA HIS A 56 -20.91 6.57 25.62
C HIS A 56 -19.91 5.43 25.38
N TRP A 57 -19.10 5.11 26.37
CA TRP A 57 -18.18 3.98 26.26
C TRP A 57 -18.99 2.67 26.25
N PRO A 58 -18.81 1.78 25.25
CA PRO A 58 -19.51 0.50 25.25
C PRO A 58 -19.15 -0.30 26.50
N SER A 59 -20.16 -0.90 27.13
CA SER A 59 -19.96 -1.90 28.18
C SER A 59 -19.07 -3.03 27.64
N PRO A 60 -18.14 -3.61 28.44
CA PRO A 60 -17.29 -4.72 28.01
C PRO A 60 -18.08 -5.91 27.42
N ALA A 61 -19.34 -6.08 27.82
CA ALA A 61 -20.24 -7.12 27.33
C ALA A 61 -20.68 -6.92 25.87
N ASP A 62 -20.70 -5.68 25.38
CA ASP A 62 -21.08 -5.32 24.00
C ASP A 62 -19.87 -5.03 23.11
N PHE A 63 -18.65 -5.21 23.62
CA PHE A 63 -17.43 -4.90 22.88
C PHE A 63 -17.36 -5.79 21.63
N PRO A 64 -17.45 -5.22 20.41
CA PRO A 64 -17.68 -6.01 19.23
C PRO A 64 -16.34 -6.55 18.70
N ILE A 65 -15.71 -7.45 19.47
CA ILE A 65 -14.44 -8.11 19.13
C ILE A 65 -14.55 -8.76 17.75
N ARG A 66 -15.71 -9.35 17.43
CA ARG A 66 -16.00 -9.92 16.11
C ARG A 66 -15.90 -8.87 15.00
N PHE A 67 -16.40 -7.66 15.21
CA PHE A 67 -16.32 -6.55 14.26
C PHE A 67 -14.88 -6.05 14.10
N LEU A 68 -14.12 -5.98 15.19
CA LEU A 68 -12.71 -5.58 15.16
C LEU A 68 -11.85 -6.57 14.37
N LEU A 69 -12.08 -7.87 14.59
CA LEU A 69 -11.39 -8.94 13.87
C LEU A 69 -11.77 -8.93 12.38
N PHE A 70 -13.05 -8.82 12.06
CA PHE A 70 -13.50 -8.71 10.65
C PHE A 70 -12.92 -7.47 9.96
N SER A 71 -12.97 -6.31 10.61
CA SER A 71 -12.41 -5.07 10.08
C SER A 71 -10.90 -5.19 9.91
N GLY A 72 -10.18 -5.74 10.89
CA GLY A 72 -8.75 -5.97 10.83
C GLY A 72 -8.36 -6.86 9.64
N ILE A 73 -9.04 -7.98 9.45
CA ILE A 73 -8.81 -8.89 8.31
C ILE A 73 -9.14 -8.18 7.00
N LEU A 74 -10.27 -7.47 6.90
CA LEU A 74 -10.68 -6.75 5.70
C LEU A 74 -9.65 -5.68 5.30
N TRP A 75 -9.18 -4.88 6.26
CA TRP A 75 -8.17 -3.85 6.03
C TRP A 75 -6.78 -4.44 5.74
N MET A 76 -6.42 -5.58 6.34
CA MET A 76 -5.19 -6.31 5.98
C MET A 76 -5.24 -6.82 4.54
N VAL A 77 -6.37 -7.41 4.12
CA VAL A 77 -6.57 -7.89 2.74
C VAL A 77 -6.54 -6.71 1.76
N ALA A 78 -7.24 -5.61 2.06
CA ALA A 78 -7.22 -4.40 1.24
C ALA A 78 -5.81 -3.79 1.14
N GLY A 79 -5.07 -3.72 2.25
CA GLY A 79 -3.68 -3.26 2.28
C GLY A 79 -2.74 -4.17 1.49
N CYS A 80 -2.95 -5.49 1.54
CA CYS A 80 -2.20 -6.45 0.73
C CYS A 80 -2.47 -6.26 -0.76
N LEU A 81 -3.75 -6.15 -1.15
CA LEU A 81 -4.17 -5.93 -2.53
C LEU A 81 -3.62 -4.61 -3.07
N PHE A 82 -3.69 -3.54 -2.28
CA PHE A 82 -3.14 -2.23 -2.61
C PHE A 82 -1.61 -2.26 -2.77
N GLY A 83 -0.91 -2.95 -1.89
CA GLY A 83 0.54 -3.13 -1.99
C GLY A 83 0.93 -3.89 -3.27
N PHE A 84 0.17 -4.94 -3.60
CA PHE A 84 0.39 -5.74 -4.80
C PHE A 84 0.10 -4.97 -6.08
N THR A 85 -1.04 -4.29 -6.17
CA THR A 85 -1.40 -3.48 -7.34
C THR A 85 -0.41 -2.35 -7.54
N THR A 86 0.00 -1.66 -6.47
CA THR A 86 1.02 -0.61 -6.53
C THR A 86 2.34 -1.17 -7.07
N TRP A 87 2.79 -2.32 -6.57
CA TRP A 87 4.00 -2.96 -7.07
C TRP A 87 3.89 -3.31 -8.55
N ALA A 88 2.79 -3.95 -8.96
CA ALA A 88 2.56 -4.36 -10.34
C ALA A 88 2.52 -3.17 -11.30
N LEU A 89 1.89 -2.06 -10.90
CA LEU A 89 1.83 -0.83 -11.69
C LEU A 89 3.22 -0.20 -11.88
N ILE A 90 4.01 -0.08 -10.81
CA ILE A 90 5.35 0.52 -10.88
C ILE A 90 6.29 -0.40 -11.68
N GLU A 91 6.23 -1.71 -11.46
CA GLU A 91 7.04 -2.69 -12.18
C GLU A 91 6.72 -2.69 -13.68
N ARG A 92 5.42 -2.60 -14.04
CA ARG A 92 4.98 -2.50 -15.44
C ARG A 92 5.48 -1.21 -16.09
N ALA A 93 5.39 -0.08 -15.39
CA ALA A 93 5.88 1.20 -15.89
C ALA A 93 7.42 1.21 -16.02
N TYR A 94 8.15 0.60 -15.08
CA TYR A 94 9.60 0.45 -15.13
C TYR A 94 10.05 -0.43 -16.32
N ARG A 95 9.38 -1.56 -16.55
CA ARG A 95 9.66 -2.42 -17.72
C ARG A 95 9.38 -1.69 -19.02
N LYS A 96 8.29 -0.95 -19.10
CA LYS A 96 7.97 -0.13 -20.28
C LYS A 96 9.05 0.94 -20.53
N HIS A 97 9.56 1.57 -19.48
CA HIS A 97 10.66 2.52 -19.60
C HIS A 97 11.95 1.86 -20.10
N ARG A 98 12.37 0.71 -19.52
CA ARG A 98 13.55 -0.03 -20.01
C ARG A 98 13.41 -0.46 -21.46
N LEU A 99 12.27 -1.06 -21.83
CA LEU A 99 12.02 -1.48 -23.22
C LEU A 99 11.99 -0.29 -24.21
N GLY A 100 11.54 0.89 -23.76
CA GLY A 100 11.59 2.12 -24.57
C GLY A 100 12.99 2.70 -24.72
N VAL A 101 13.87 2.51 -23.73
CA VAL A 101 15.31 2.82 -23.82
C VAL A 101 16.01 1.82 -24.75
N ASP A 102 15.67 0.53 -24.66
CA ASP A 102 16.26 -0.54 -25.47
C ASP A 102 15.76 -0.54 -26.94
N GLY A 103 14.66 0.18 -27.22
CA GLY A 103 14.07 0.36 -28.55
C GLY A 103 14.57 1.58 -29.33
N ASN A 104 15.51 2.34 -28.77
CA ASN A 104 16.23 3.40 -29.46
C ASN A 104 17.72 3.03 -29.46
N PRO A 105 18.42 2.95 -30.61
CA PRO A 105 19.86 2.76 -30.59
C PRO A 105 20.46 3.95 -29.84
N ALA A 106 21.01 3.69 -28.66
CA ALA A 106 21.85 4.63 -27.94
C ALA A 106 23.18 4.79 -28.71
N ALA A 107 23.13 5.45 -29.86
CA ALA A 107 24.26 6.00 -30.60
C ALA A 107 23.71 6.86 -31.74
N SER A 108 23.74 8.18 -31.56
CA SER A 108 23.94 9.22 -32.59
C SER A 108 24.06 10.57 -31.91
#